data_AF-A0A9N8YQD2-F1
#
_entry.id   AF-A0A9N8YQD2-F1
#
_cell.length_a   1.000
_cell.length_b   1.000
_cell.length_c   1.000
_cell.angle_alpha   90.00
_cell.angle_beta   90.00
_cell.angle_gamma   90.00
#
_symmetry.space_group_name_H-M   'P 1'
#
loop_
_entity.id
_entity.type
_entity.pdbx_description
1 polymer ?
#
loop_
_entity_poly.entity_id
_entity_poly.type
_entity_poly.pdbx_seq_one_letter_code
_entity_poly.pdbx_strand_id
1 'polypeptide(L)'
;MAKKSGVKYILNVGYDLKSNQIVIEQLEQFPNLFGAIGLHPNDGKSDFSEENLILMEKQLVNKKIIAIGEIELAKKYNLPVLLHIRGEENEEIFIEAFNDAYRITKEAKIEKGILHCFTGT
;
A
#
# COMPACT_ATOMS: atom_id res chain seq x y z
N MET A 1 7.96 22.84 4.00
CA MET A 1 9.12 22.52 4.85
C MET A 1 9.96 21.36 4.27
N ALA A 2 9.37 20.28 3.77
CA ALA A 2 10.10 19.15 3.15
C ALA A 2 11.11 19.56 2.05
N LYS A 3 10.69 20.34 1.05
CA LYS A 3 11.58 20.79 -0.06
C LYS A 3 12.79 21.60 0.43
N LYS A 4 12.61 22.44 1.46
CA LYS A 4 13.71 23.21 2.07
C LYS A 4 14.70 22.31 2.82
N SER A 5 14.27 21.11 3.23
CA SER A 5 15.09 20.11 3.91
C SER A 5 15.76 19.12 2.94
N GLY A 6 15.69 19.37 1.63
CA GLY A 6 16.32 18.52 0.61
C GLY A 6 15.50 17.28 0.19
N VAL A 7 14.29 17.09 0.71
CA VAL A 7 13.40 15.99 0.30
C VAL A 7 12.98 16.21 -1.16
N LYS A 8 13.38 15.28 -2.03
CA LYS A 8 13.10 15.35 -3.48
C LYS A 8 11.77 14.72 -3.86
N TYR A 9 11.41 13.61 -3.22
CA TYR A 9 10.19 12.87 -3.50
C TYR A 9 9.56 12.34 -2.22
N ILE A 10 8.25 12.18 -2.22
CA ILE A 10 7.47 11.58 -1.13
C ILE A 10 6.53 10.54 -1.76
N LEU A 11 6.42 9.38 -1.12
CA LEU A 11 5.37 8.41 -1.39
C LEU A 11 4.30 8.57 -0.31
N ASN A 12 3.11 9.02 -0.69
CA ASN A 12 1.98 9.09 0.22
C ASN A 12 1.08 7.86 0.06
N VAL A 13 0.52 7.38 1.16
CA VAL A 13 -0.22 6.11 1.20
C VAL A 13 -1.67 6.38 1.59
N GLY A 14 -2.59 5.88 0.77
CA GLY A 14 -4.00 5.74 1.12
C GLY A 14 -4.26 4.31 1.58
N TYR A 15 -5.19 4.17 2.52
CA TYR A 15 -5.50 2.91 3.20
C TYR A 15 -7.00 2.61 3.25
N ASP A 16 -7.83 3.47 2.66
CA ASP A 16 -9.25 3.26 2.44
C ASP A 16 -9.67 4.05 1.18
N LEU A 17 -10.89 3.86 0.67
CA LEU A 17 -11.32 4.56 -0.55
C LEU A 17 -11.25 6.10 -0.44
N LYS A 18 -11.54 6.64 0.75
CA LYS A 18 -11.56 8.08 1.00
C LYS A 18 -10.15 8.67 0.99
N SER A 19 -9.22 8.04 1.71
CA SER A 19 -7.81 8.43 1.78
C SER A 19 -7.10 8.19 0.45
N ASN A 20 -7.44 7.12 -0.29
CA ASN A 20 -6.96 6.90 -1.65
C ASN A 20 -7.35 8.08 -2.56
N GLN A 21 -8.59 8.55 -2.49
CA GLN A 21 -9.05 9.72 -3.24
C GLN A 21 -8.29 11.00 -2.84
N ILE A 22 -8.07 11.23 -1.55
CA ILE A 22 -7.27 12.36 -1.06
C ILE A 22 -5.83 12.30 -1.59
N VAL A 23 -5.21 11.12 -1.60
CA VAL A 23 -3.87 10.93 -2.17
C VAL A 23 -3.85 11.34 -3.63
N ILE A 24 -4.81 10.89 -4.43
CA ILE A 24 -4.91 11.23 -5.86
C ILE A 24 -5.02 12.74 -6.08
N GLU A 25 -5.86 13.43 -5.32
CA GLU A 25 -6.00 14.89 -5.38
C GLU A 25 -4.70 15.62 -5.03
N GLN A 26 -3.91 15.07 -4.10
CA GLN A 26 -2.60 15.62 -3.76
C GLN A 26 -1.56 15.38 -4.87
N LEU A 27 -1.65 14.29 -5.62
CA LEU A 27 -0.74 14.00 -6.73
C LEU A 27 -0.87 15.02 -7.87
N GLU A 28 -2.05 15.61 -8.03
CA GLU A 28 -2.29 16.71 -8.99
C GLU A 28 -1.66 18.02 -8.52
N GLN A 29 -1.69 18.28 -7.22
CA GLN A 29 -1.18 19.52 -6.62
C GLN A 29 0.34 19.52 -6.44
N PHE A 30 0.95 18.36 -6.18
CA PHE A 30 2.35 18.24 -5.82
C PHE A 30 3.13 17.40 -6.84
N PRO A 31 3.91 18.03 -7.76
CA PRO A 31 4.69 17.33 -8.76
C PRO A 31 5.68 16.28 -8.22
N ASN A 32 6.16 16.49 -7.00
CA ASN A 32 7.14 15.64 -6.32
C ASN A 32 6.52 14.54 -5.42
N LEU A 33 5.20 14.37 -5.49
CA LEU A 33 4.47 13.33 -4.75
C LEU A 33 4.18 12.14 -5.67
N PHE A 34 4.34 10.94 -5.12
CA PHE A 34 3.87 9.67 -5.66
C PHE A 34 2.88 9.05 -4.67
N GLY A 35 2.02 8.18 -5.17
CA GLY A 35 0.97 7.55 -4.37
C GLY A 35 1.13 6.03 -4.30
N ALA A 36 0.73 5.48 -3.16
CA ALA A 36 0.28 4.12 -3.04
C ALA A 36 -1.16 4.11 -2.54
N ILE A 37 -1.97 3.18 -3.01
CA ILE A 37 -3.37 3.04 -2.61
C ILE A 37 -3.64 1.63 -2.10
N GLY A 38 -4.58 1.47 -1.18
CA GLY A 38 -4.87 0.17 -0.57
C GLY A 38 -6.19 0.17 0.17
N LEU A 39 -6.58 -1.00 0.67
CA LEU A 39 -7.61 -1.15 1.69
C LEU A 39 -6.96 -1.79 2.91
N HIS A 40 -6.87 -1.04 3.99
CA HIS A 40 -6.42 -1.55 5.27
C HIS A 40 -7.64 -1.96 6.09
N PRO A 41 -7.61 -3.11 6.77
CA PRO A 41 -8.67 -3.47 7.70
C PRO A 41 -8.70 -2.43 8.84
N ASN A 42 -9.80 -1.69 8.94
CA ASN A 42 -10.02 -0.65 9.95
C ASN A 42 -10.93 -1.22 11.04
N ASP A 43 -10.52 -1.13 12.30
CA ASP A 43 -11.32 -1.57 13.47
C ASP A 43 -11.88 -3.01 13.35
N GLY A 44 -11.11 -3.91 12.74
CA GLY A 44 -11.51 -5.31 12.52
C GLY A 44 -12.55 -5.52 11.41
N LYS A 45 -12.89 -4.47 10.66
CA LYS A 45 -13.74 -4.55 9.47
C LYS A 45 -12.89 -4.40 8.21
N SER A 46 -13.18 -5.24 7.24
CA SER A 46 -12.55 -5.17 5.94
C SER A 46 -13.47 -4.43 4.98
N ASP A 47 -12.98 -3.35 4.39
CA ASP A 47 -13.63 -2.70 3.23
C ASP A 47 -13.39 -3.49 1.94
N PHE A 48 -12.81 -4.69 2.02
CA PHE A 48 -12.61 -5.57 0.88
C PHE A 48 -13.96 -6.05 0.32
N SER A 49 -14.26 -5.60 -0.89
CA SER A 49 -15.38 -6.08 -1.70
C SER A 49 -15.01 -5.98 -3.17
N GLU A 50 -15.63 -6.79 -4.02
CA GLU A 50 -15.41 -6.72 -5.47
C GLU A 50 -15.74 -5.32 -6.03
N GLU A 51 -16.79 -4.67 -5.50
CA GLU A 51 -17.14 -3.29 -5.83
C GLU A 51 -16.02 -2.31 -5.50
N ASN A 52 -15.42 -2.42 -4.30
CA ASN A 52 -14.35 -1.53 -3.86
C ASN A 52 -13.05 -1.77 -4.64
N LEU A 53 -12.76 -3.02 -5.03
CA LEU A 53 -11.65 -3.33 -5.92
C LEU A 53 -11.82 -2.68 -7.30
N ILE A 54 -13.03 -2.70 -7.86
CA ILE A 54 -13.34 -2.00 -9.13
C ILE A 54 -13.13 -0.49 -8.98
N LEU A 55 -13.52 0.10 -7.84
CA LEU A 55 -13.29 1.53 -7.58
C LEU A 55 -11.80 1.86 -7.48
N MET A 56 -11.01 1.03 -6.79
CA MET A 56 -9.55 1.19 -6.74
C MET A 56 -8.90 1.03 -8.11
N GLU A 57 -9.38 0.08 -8.92
CA GLU A 57 -8.85 -0.13 -10.26
C GLU A 57 -9.03 1.12 -11.15
N LYS A 58 -10.15 1.83 -11.01
CA LYS A 58 -10.37 3.12 -11.68
C LYS A 58 -9.38 4.20 -11.24
N GLN A 59 -8.84 4.12 -10.02
CA GLN A 59 -7.84 5.06 -9.50
C GLN A 59 -6.44 4.83 -10.12
N LEU A 60 -6.16 3.63 -10.63
CA LEU A 60 -4.87 3.28 -11.24
C LEU A 60 -4.59 3.97 -12.59
N VAL A 61 -5.53 4.73 -13.13
CA VAL A 61 -5.30 5.57 -14.32
C VAL A 61 -4.25 6.66 -14.07
N ASN A 62 -4.04 7.05 -12.82
CA ASN A 62 -3.03 8.03 -12.46
C ASN A 62 -1.64 7.37 -12.39
N LYS A 63 -0.76 7.73 -13.34
CA LYS A 63 0.60 7.18 -13.47
C LYS A 63 1.54 7.48 -12.30
N LYS A 64 1.16 8.37 -11.37
CA LYS A 64 1.91 8.63 -10.14
C LYS A 64 1.57 7.64 -9.02
N ILE A 65 0.59 6.75 -9.22
CA ILE A 65 0.38 5.59 -8.36
C ILE A 65 1.42 4.54 -8.72
N ILE A 66 2.31 4.23 -7.77
CA ILE A 66 3.48 3.37 -8.02
C ILE A 66 3.53 2.12 -7.13
N ALA A 67 2.54 1.93 -6.25
CA ALA A 67 2.39 0.73 -5.43
C ALA A 67 0.91 0.56 -5.03
N ILE A 68 0.51 -0.68 -4.70
CA ILE A 68 -0.87 -0.99 -4.31
C ILE A 68 -0.92 -2.06 -3.22
N GLY A 69 -1.84 -1.90 -2.27
CA GLY A 69 -2.01 -2.79 -1.12
C GLY A 69 -2.66 -4.14 -1.42
N GLU A 70 -3.31 -4.31 -2.57
CA GLU A 70 -3.96 -5.59 -2.91
C GLU A 70 -3.10 -6.41 -3.89
N ILE A 71 -2.71 -7.61 -3.46
CA ILE A 71 -1.82 -8.53 -4.19
C ILE A 71 -2.31 -8.81 -5.62
N GLU A 72 -3.61 -9.02 -5.80
CA GLU A 72 -4.19 -9.36 -7.11
C GLU A 72 -4.07 -8.20 -8.09
N LEU A 73 -4.39 -6.97 -7.65
CA LEU A 73 -4.26 -5.78 -8.47
C LEU A 73 -2.79 -5.44 -8.73
N ALA A 74 -1.92 -5.58 -7.73
CA ALA A 74 -0.48 -5.38 -7.90
C ALA A 74 0.07 -6.27 -9.02
N LYS A 75 -0.30 -7.56 -9.01
CA LYS A 75 0.10 -8.52 -10.03
C LYS A 75 -0.48 -8.19 -11.40
N LYS A 76 -1.78 -7.89 -11.48
CA LYS A 76 -2.47 -7.52 -12.74
C LYS A 76 -1.81 -6.32 -13.42
N TYR A 77 -1.38 -5.34 -12.64
CA TYR A 77 -0.79 -4.09 -13.14
C TYR A 77 0.75 -4.05 -13.08
N ASN A 78 1.40 -5.14 -12.70
CA ASN A 78 2.85 -5.23 -12.53
C ASN A 78 3.43 -4.12 -11.61
N LEU A 79 2.69 -3.79 -10.56
CA LEU A 79 3.06 -2.82 -9.53
C LEU A 79 3.64 -3.53 -8.30
N PRO A 80 4.53 -2.87 -7.54
CA PRO A 80 4.89 -3.29 -6.19
C PRO A 80 3.68 -3.47 -5.28
N VAL A 81 3.65 -4.57 -4.52
CA VAL A 81 2.70 -4.75 -3.42
C VAL A 81 3.16 -3.92 -2.22
N LEU A 82 2.30 -3.09 -1.66
CA LEU A 82 2.54 -2.43 -0.38
C LEU A 82 2.06 -3.34 0.75
N LEU A 83 3.00 -3.85 1.55
CA LEU A 83 2.73 -4.72 2.68
C LEU A 83 2.85 -3.91 3.98
N HIS A 84 1.88 -4.08 4.87
CA HIS A 84 1.93 -3.58 6.23
C HIS A 84 1.70 -4.75 7.17
N ILE A 85 2.69 -5.05 8.01
CA ILE A 85 2.65 -6.15 8.98
C ILE A 85 2.78 -5.52 10.35
N ARG A 86 1.77 -5.71 11.19
CA ARG A 86 1.73 -5.16 12.55
C ARG A 86 1.85 -6.30 13.56
N GLY A 87 2.66 -6.10 14.59
CA GLY A 87 2.89 -7.08 15.65
C GLY A 87 3.35 -6.42 16.95
N GLU A 88 2.71 -5.31 17.33
CA GLU A 88 3.23 -4.35 18.33
C GLU A 88 3.40 -4.91 19.75
N GLU A 89 2.83 -6.06 20.10
CA GLU A 89 2.82 -6.54 21.50
C GLU A 89 3.42 -7.94 21.69
N ASN A 90 3.72 -8.68 20.62
CA ASN A 90 4.25 -10.04 20.71
C ASN A 90 5.11 -10.41 19.49
N GLU A 91 6.38 -10.68 19.74
CA GLU A 91 7.38 -11.08 18.73
C GLU A 91 6.96 -12.36 17.97
N GLU A 92 6.35 -13.33 18.66
CA GLU A 92 5.88 -14.57 18.04
C GLU A 92 4.78 -14.30 17.01
N ILE A 93 3.82 -13.42 17.36
CA ILE A 93 2.72 -13.02 16.46
C ILE A 93 3.27 -12.27 15.25
N PHE A 94 4.26 -11.39 15.45
CA PHE A 94 4.92 -10.72 14.34
C PHE A 94 5.61 -11.70 13.39
N ILE A 95 6.37 -12.66 13.94
CA ILE A 95 7.07 -13.68 13.14
C ILE A 95 6.06 -14.54 12.37
N GLU A 96 4.95 -14.93 12.99
CA GLU A 96 3.88 -15.69 12.33
C GLU A 96 3.28 -14.89 11.17
N ALA A 97 2.87 -13.64 11.41
CA ALA A 97 2.31 -12.76 10.37
C ALA A 97 3.31 -12.48 9.23
N PHE A 98 4.59 -12.32 9.56
CA PHE A 98 5.66 -12.17 8.58
C PHE A 98 5.81 -13.43 7.71
N ASN A 99 5.84 -14.61 8.34
CA ASN A 99 5.97 -15.87 7.62
C ASN A 99 4.76 -16.13 6.71
N ASP A 100 3.56 -15.78 7.16
CA ASP A 100 2.36 -15.87 6.32
C ASP A 100 2.42 -14.89 5.15
N ALA A 101 2.75 -13.62 5.37
CA ALA A 101 2.92 -12.65 4.30
C ALA A 101 4.00 -13.10 3.29
N TYR A 102 5.13 -13.64 3.78
CA TYR A 102 6.20 -14.17 2.95
C TYR A 102 5.73 -15.37 2.11
N ARG A 103 5.00 -16.32 2.71
CA ARG A 103 4.44 -17.47 2.01
C ARG A 103 3.43 -17.06 0.94
N ILE A 104 2.47 -16.20 1.29
CA ILE A 104 1.43 -15.71 0.38
C ILE A 104 2.06 -14.97 -0.81
N THR A 105 3.01 -14.06 -0.55
CA THR A 105 3.68 -13.30 -1.63
C THR A 105 4.51 -14.20 -2.54
N LYS A 106 5.16 -15.23 -1.99
CA LYS A 106 5.90 -16.24 -2.76
C LYS A 106 4.99 -17.10 -3.62
N GLU A 107 3.89 -17.59 -3.07
CA GLU A 107 2.88 -18.39 -3.79
C GLU A 107 2.22 -17.57 -4.92
N ALA A 108 1.91 -16.31 -4.64
CA ALA A 108 1.36 -15.37 -5.62
C ALA A 108 2.38 -14.97 -6.72
N LYS A 109 3.67 -15.33 -6.55
CA LYS A 109 4.80 -14.96 -7.42
C LYS A 109 4.97 -13.44 -7.54
N ILE A 110 4.89 -12.74 -6.41
CA ILE A 110 5.14 -11.31 -6.35
C ILE A 110 6.64 -11.05 -6.46
N GLU A 111 7.03 -10.26 -7.45
CA GLU A 111 8.45 -9.93 -7.72
C GLU A 111 8.88 -8.61 -7.08
N LYS A 112 7.92 -7.73 -6.76
CA LYS A 112 8.15 -6.36 -6.28
C LYS A 112 7.26 -6.10 -5.07
N GLY A 113 7.86 -5.65 -3.98
CA GLY A 113 7.12 -5.32 -2.77
C GLY A 113 7.81 -4.23 -1.97
N ILE A 114 7.01 -3.49 -1.20
CA ILE A 114 7.45 -2.51 -0.21
C ILE A 114 6.86 -2.97 1.12
N LEU A 115 7.71 -3.41 2.05
CA LEU A 115 7.30 -3.65 3.43
C LEU A 115 7.39 -2.33 4.20
N HIS A 116 6.23 -1.74 4.51
CA HIS A 116 6.13 -0.49 5.23
C HIS A 116 6.12 -0.71 6.75
N CYS A 117 6.73 0.22 7.48
CA CYS A 117 6.78 0.23 8.95
C CYS A 117 7.32 -1.08 9.55
N PHE A 118 8.38 -1.64 8.96
CA PHE A 118 9.04 -2.83 9.51
C PHE A 118 9.69 -2.49 10.86
N THR A 119 9.23 -3.15 11.92
CA THR A 119 9.73 -2.98 13.30
C THR A 119 10.53 -4.19 13.81
N GLY A 120 10.86 -5.15 12.93
CA GLY A 120 11.68 -6.31 13.33
C GLY A 120 13.10 -5.88 13.73
N THR A 121 13.66 -6.53 14.75
CA THR A 121 15.02 -6.34 15.25
C THR A 121 16.01 -7.33 14.66
#